data_AF-A0A3N7HC29-F1
#
_entry.id   AF-A0A3N7HC29-F1
#
_cell.length_a   1.000
_cell.length_b   1.000
_cell.length_c   1.000
_cell.angle_alpha   90.00
_cell.angle_beta   90.00
_cell.angle_gamma   90.00
#
_symmetry.space_group_name_H-M   'P 1'
#
loop_
_entity.id
_entity.type
_entity.pdbx_description
1 polymer ?
#
loop_
_entity_poly.entity_id
_entity_poly.type
_entity_poly.pdbx_seq_one_letter_code
_entity_poly.pdbx_strand_id
1 'polypeptide(L)'
;HFRNIDYAVGYAVSDSPYGPWIKQKDSPIIHRSIVGENGAGHGDLFEGLDGQLYYVYHVHFDQQQVGPRRTRIVPVTKHWDAEKGHYTFSVKRDEVIKPVRQTLAD
;
A
#
# COMPACT_ATOMS: atom_id res chain seq x y z
N HIS A 1 -5.14 -4.25 -15.31
CA HIS A 1 -4.13 -3.90 -16.32
C HIS A 1 -3.09 -2.98 -15.67
N PHE A 2 -1.78 -3.24 -15.79
CA PHE A 2 -0.74 -2.50 -15.05
C PHE A 2 -0.62 -1.00 -15.41
N ARG A 3 -1.10 -0.61 -16.60
CA ARG A 3 -1.11 0.79 -17.08
C ARG A 3 -2.32 1.60 -16.60
N ASN A 4 -3.27 1.02 -15.87
CA ASN A 4 -4.43 1.77 -15.40
C ASN A 4 -4.01 2.73 -14.28
N ILE A 5 -4.39 4.00 -14.38
CA ILE A 5 -4.16 5.02 -13.35
C ILE A 5 -4.92 4.71 -12.06
N ASP A 6 -6.04 3.98 -12.17
CA ASP A 6 -6.89 3.53 -11.06
C ASP A 6 -6.51 2.13 -10.57
N TYR A 7 -5.27 1.68 -10.80
CA TYR A 7 -4.78 0.48 -10.12
C TYR A 7 -4.85 0.72 -8.59
N ALA A 8 -5.31 -0.28 -7.87
CA ALA A 8 -5.60 -0.20 -6.45
C ALA A 8 -5.31 -1.54 -5.75
N VAL A 9 -5.10 -1.46 -4.44
CA VAL A 9 -4.93 -2.63 -3.56
C VAL A 9 -5.99 -2.57 -2.48
N GLY A 10 -6.76 -3.66 -2.36
CA GLY A 10 -7.60 -3.94 -1.21
C GLY A 10 -7.11 -5.20 -0.51
N TYR A 11 -7.81 -5.60 0.55
CA TYR A 11 -7.48 -6.79 1.32
C TYR A 11 -8.73 -7.57 1.72
N ALA A 12 -8.51 -8.80 2.16
CA ALA A 12 -9.51 -9.69 2.73
C ALA A 12 -8.94 -10.36 3.98
N VAL A 13 -9.80 -10.81 4.88
CA VAL A 13 -9.40 -11.51 6.11
C VAL A 13 -10.00 -12.91 6.16
N SER A 14 -9.35 -13.81 6.89
CA SER A 14 -9.85 -15.14 7.22
C SER A 14 -9.19 -15.64 8.49
N ASP A 15 -9.90 -16.48 9.24
CA ASP A 15 -9.36 -17.20 10.40
C ASP A 15 -8.59 -18.47 9.99
N SER A 16 -8.59 -18.81 8.70
CA SER A 16 -7.88 -19.96 8.13
C SER A 16 -7.08 -19.53 6.89
N PRO A 17 -5.85 -20.04 6.69
CA PRO A 17 -5.09 -19.77 5.47
C PRO A 17 -5.78 -20.29 4.20
N TYR A 18 -6.74 -21.21 4.33
CA TYR A 18 -7.52 -21.76 3.21
C TYR A 18 -8.85 -21.00 2.97
N GLY A 19 -9.15 -19.97 3.77
CA GLY A 19 -10.41 -19.25 3.69
C GLY A 19 -11.54 -19.91 4.52
N PRO A 20 -12.79 -19.42 4.37
CA PRO A 20 -13.22 -18.42 3.41
C PRO A 20 -12.63 -17.03 3.66
N TRP A 21 -12.32 -16.30 2.60
CA TRP A 21 -11.79 -14.93 2.65
C TRP A 21 -12.91 -13.90 2.49
N ILE A 22 -13.03 -12.98 3.45
CA ILE A 22 -14.03 -11.92 3.44
C ILE A 22 -13.37 -10.61 3.02
N LYS A 23 -13.80 -10.05 1.88
CA LYS A 23 -13.32 -8.75 1.39
C LYS A 23 -13.71 -7.64 2.36
N GLN A 24 -12.76 -6.74 2.61
CA GLN A 24 -12.93 -5.68 3.57
C GLN A 24 -13.56 -4.43 2.92
N LYS A 25 -14.57 -3.86 3.60
CA LYS A 25 -15.39 -2.75 3.05
C LYS A 25 -14.66 -1.42 2.97
N ASP A 26 -13.60 -1.27 3.75
CA ASP A 26 -12.68 -0.13 3.78
C ASP A 26 -11.61 -0.21 2.67
N SER A 27 -11.61 -1.25 1.85
CA SER A 27 -10.79 -1.32 0.65
C SER A 27 -11.27 -0.32 -0.43
N PRO A 28 -10.36 0.21 -1.27
CA PRO A 28 -8.92 -0.05 -1.30
C PRO A 28 -8.14 0.72 -0.22
N ILE A 29 -7.00 0.18 0.19
CA ILE A 29 -6.04 0.83 1.11
C ILE A 29 -4.92 1.54 0.36
N ILE A 30 -4.66 1.16 -0.90
CA ILE A 30 -3.76 1.87 -1.82
C ILE A 30 -4.55 2.20 -3.08
N HIS A 31 -4.61 3.48 -3.42
CA HIS A 31 -5.22 4.01 -4.63
C HIS A 31 -4.71 5.43 -4.86
N ARG A 32 -4.75 5.95 -6.10
CA ARG A 32 -4.33 7.33 -6.41
C ARG A 32 -5.04 8.41 -5.59
N SER A 33 -6.29 8.19 -5.18
CA SER A 33 -7.01 9.14 -4.29
C SER A 33 -6.56 9.09 -2.82
N ILE A 34 -5.78 8.08 -2.46
CA ILE A 34 -5.24 7.88 -1.11
C ILE A 34 -3.79 8.35 -1.09
N VAL A 35 -2.95 7.84 -2.00
CA VAL A 35 -1.50 8.09 -2.01
C VAL A 35 -1.03 9.13 -3.03
N GLY A 36 -1.94 9.72 -3.80
CA GLY A 36 -1.67 10.88 -4.66
C GLY A 36 -1.00 10.60 -6.01
N GLU A 37 -0.69 9.35 -6.34
CA GLU A 37 0.06 9.00 -7.56
C GLU A 37 -0.63 7.89 -8.38
N ASN A 38 -0.54 8.00 -9.70
CA ASN A 38 -1.21 7.07 -10.63
C ASN A 38 -0.66 5.65 -10.54
N GLY A 39 -1.55 4.67 -10.72
CA GLY A 39 -1.18 3.26 -10.85
C GLY A 39 -0.53 2.69 -9.60
N ALA A 40 -0.97 3.15 -8.43
CA ALA A 40 -0.44 2.72 -7.14
C ALA A 40 -0.86 1.27 -6.82
N GLY A 41 0.09 0.35 -6.68
CA GLY A 41 -0.24 -1.02 -6.25
C GLY A 41 0.88 -2.04 -6.40
N HIS A 42 0.48 -3.33 -6.45
CA HIS A 42 1.35 -4.52 -6.49
C HIS A 42 2.54 -4.38 -5.54
N GLY A 43 2.22 -4.47 -4.26
CA GLY A 43 3.14 -4.24 -3.17
C GLY A 43 3.19 -5.39 -2.19
N ASP A 44 3.86 -5.16 -1.06
CA ASP A 44 3.94 -6.11 0.04
C ASP A 44 4.05 -5.40 1.39
N LEU A 45 3.69 -6.13 2.45
CA LEU A 45 3.84 -5.69 3.83
C LEU A 45 5.23 -6.06 4.36
N PHE A 46 5.82 -5.20 5.18
CA PHE A 46 7.02 -5.52 5.95
C PHE A 46 7.06 -4.74 7.25
N GLU A 47 7.73 -5.28 8.26
CA GLU A 47 7.95 -4.59 9.53
C GLU A 47 9.28 -3.82 9.48
N GLY A 48 9.25 -2.56 9.89
CA GLY A 48 10.44 -1.74 10.02
C GLY A 48 11.22 -2.04 11.31
N LEU A 49 12.42 -1.46 11.42
CA LEU A 49 13.27 -1.62 12.62
C LEU A 49 12.66 -1.00 13.88
N ASP A 50 11.65 -0.15 13.71
CA ASP A 50 10.85 0.52 14.74
C ASP A 50 9.60 -0.28 15.14
N GLY A 51 9.38 -1.48 14.56
CA GLY A 51 8.18 -2.28 14.75
C GLY A 51 6.93 -1.73 14.02
N GLN A 52 7.08 -0.65 13.25
CA GLN A 52 5.98 -0.12 12.43
C GLN A 52 5.79 -1.02 11.21
N LEU A 53 4.54 -1.39 10.93
CA LEU A 53 4.18 -2.08 9.69
C LEU A 53 4.18 -1.07 8.54
N TYR A 54 4.81 -1.41 7.43
CA TYR A 54 4.87 -0.59 6.22
C TYR A 54 4.33 -1.39 5.02
N TYR A 55 3.86 -0.68 4.00
CA TYR A 55 3.50 -1.24 2.70
C TYR A 55 4.41 -0.64 1.62
N VAL A 56 5.20 -1.47 0.94
CA VAL A 56 5.97 -1.06 -0.25
C VAL A 56 5.10 -1.26 -1.48
N TYR A 57 5.09 -0.32 -2.42
CA TYR A 57 4.30 -0.42 -3.65
C TYR A 57 4.95 0.37 -4.79
N HIS A 58 4.52 0.09 -6.02
CA HIS A 58 4.92 0.89 -7.17
C HIS A 58 3.86 1.92 -7.53
N VAL A 59 4.31 2.98 -8.21
CA VAL A 59 3.48 3.98 -8.89
C VAL A 59 3.99 4.15 -10.32
N HIS A 60 3.19 4.75 -11.20
CA HIS A 60 3.65 5.19 -12.53
C HIS A 60 4.85 6.15 -12.42
N PHE A 61 5.55 6.37 -13.52
CA PHE A 61 6.60 7.38 -13.53
C PHE A 61 5.98 8.75 -13.22
N ASP A 62 4.99 9.20 -13.97
CA ASP A 62 4.26 10.44 -13.67
C ASP A 62 2.81 10.38 -14.18
N GLN A 63 2.18 11.55 -14.34
CA GLN A 63 0.79 11.64 -14.81
C GLN A 63 0.60 11.21 -16.28
N GLN A 64 1.67 11.23 -17.09
CA GLN A 64 1.65 10.97 -18.53
C GLN A 64 2.41 9.69 -18.91
N GLN A 65 3.39 9.27 -18.10
CA GLN A 65 4.28 8.16 -18.38
C GLN A 65 4.15 7.04 -17.33
N VAL A 66 3.92 5.80 -17.79
CA VAL A 66 3.81 4.63 -16.91
C VAL A 66 5.17 4.17 -16.38
N GLY A 67 6.18 4.08 -17.23
CA GLY A 67 7.49 3.48 -16.91
C GLY A 67 8.67 4.42 -17.21
N PRO A 68 9.79 4.30 -16.47
CA PRO A 68 10.04 3.33 -15.41
C PRO A 68 9.23 3.63 -14.15
N ARG A 69 8.57 2.62 -13.59
CA ARG A 69 7.75 2.77 -12.38
C ARG A 69 8.64 3.13 -11.20
N ARG A 70 8.11 3.90 -10.25
CA ARG A 70 8.84 4.32 -9.05
C ARG A 70 8.30 3.58 -7.83
N THR A 71 9.16 3.32 -6.85
CA THR A 71 8.78 2.69 -5.58
C THR A 71 8.33 3.75 -4.57
N ARG A 72 7.37 3.40 -3.73
CA ARG A 72 6.94 4.15 -2.54
C ARG A 72 6.82 3.19 -1.36
N ILE A 73 6.93 3.74 -0.17
CA ILE A 73 6.68 3.04 1.09
C ILE A 73 5.70 3.91 1.87
N VAL A 74 4.71 3.32 2.54
CA VAL A 74 3.78 4.04 3.40
C VAL A 74 3.57 3.30 4.71
N PRO A 75 3.55 3.99 5.87
CA PRO A 75 3.21 3.36 7.14
C PRO A 75 1.77 2.85 7.12
N VAL A 76 1.56 1.67 7.70
CA VAL A 76 0.25 1.03 7.83
C VAL A 76 -0.26 1.23 9.25
N THR A 77 -1.50 1.70 9.38
CA THR A 77 -2.22 1.72 10.65
C THR A 77 -2.98 0.41 10.78
N LYS A 78 -2.68 -0.34 11.83
CA LYS A 78 -3.41 -1.55 12.23
C LYS A 78 -4.34 -1.20 13.39
N HIS A 79 -5.64 -1.47 13.25
CA HIS A 79 -6.65 -1.17 14.26
C HIS A 79 -7.44 -2.44 14.61
N TRP A 80 -7.58 -2.75 15.89
CA TRP A 80 -8.42 -3.87 16.33
C TRP A 80 -9.90 -3.45 16.32
N ASP A 81 -10.71 -4.07 15.49
CA ASP A 81 -12.16 -3.90 15.48
C ASP A 81 -12.79 -4.97 16.38
N ALA A 82 -13.16 -4.56 17.60
CA ALA A 82 -13.73 -5.46 18.60
C ALA A 82 -15.13 -5.98 18.20
N GLU A 83 -15.89 -5.22 17.41
CA GLU A 83 -17.22 -5.64 16.96
C GLU A 83 -17.12 -6.74 15.90
N LYS A 84 -16.10 -6.66 15.04
CA LYS A 84 -15.88 -7.65 13.96
C LYS A 84 -14.88 -8.75 14.33
N GLY A 85 -14.22 -8.65 15.47
CA GLY A 85 -13.25 -9.63 15.96
C GLY A 85 -12.00 -9.77 15.08
N HIS A 86 -11.60 -8.73 14.34
CA HIS A 86 -10.40 -8.77 13.50
C HIS A 86 -9.72 -7.41 13.38
N TYR A 87 -8.49 -7.41 12.86
CA TYR A 87 -7.78 -6.19 12.53
C TYR A 87 -8.24 -5.60 11.20
N THR A 88 -8.44 -4.28 11.19
CA THR A 88 -8.55 -3.47 9.98
C THR A 88 -7.24 -2.76 9.70
N PHE A 89 -6.99 -2.48 8.42
CA PHE A 89 -5.74 -1.88 7.95
C PHE A 89 -6.03 -0.66 7.09
N SER A 90 -5.32 0.42 7.36
CA SER A 90 -5.28 1.63 6.53
C SER A 90 -3.85 2.13 6.42
N VAL A 91 -3.62 3.21 5.67
CA VAL A 91 -2.27 3.78 5.49
C VAL A 91 -2.22 5.23 5.94
N LYS A 92 -1.08 5.64 6.50
CA LYS A 92 -0.81 7.04 6.84
C LYS A 92 -0.44 7.81 5.58
N ARG A 93 -1.45 8.22 4.81
CA ARG A 93 -1.30 8.82 3.48
C ARG A 93 -0.38 10.04 3.41
N ASP A 94 -0.29 10.80 4.50
CA ASP A 94 0.53 12.02 4.58
C ASP A 94 2.00 11.71 4.93
N GLU A 95 2.32 10.44 5.19
CA GLU A 95 3.65 9.94 5.56
C GLU A 95 4.25 9.03 4.48
N VAL A 96 3.86 9.20 3.21
CA VAL A 96 4.44 8.44 2.10
C VAL A 96 5.93 8.75 1.95
N ILE A 97 6.74 7.72 2.13
CA ILE A 97 8.20 7.75 1.95
C ILE A 97 8.51 7.57 0.46
N LYS A 98 9.31 8.51 -0.07
CA LYS A 98 9.82 8.48 -1.44
C LYS A 98 11.30 8.10 -1.39
N PRO A 99 11.67 6.84 -1.72
CA PRO A 99 13.07 6.45 -1.79
C PRO A 99 13.81 7.34 -2.79
N VAL A 100 14.94 7.90 -2.35
CA VAL A 100 15.86 8.65 -3.20
C VAL A 100 17.07 7.78 -3.50
N ARG A 101 17.61 7.92 -4.71
CA ARG A 101 18.90 7.31 -5.02
C ARG A 101 19.95 8.11 -4.27
N GLN A 102 20.62 7.49 -3.30
CA GLN A 102 21.79 8.08 -2.69
C GLN A 102 22.92 8.04 -3.73
N THR A 103 23.22 9.18 -4.35
CA THR A 103 24.49 9.33 -5.03
C THR A 103 25.54 9.43 -3.93
N LEU A 104 26.39 8.41 -3.82
CA LEU A 104 27.64 8.56 -3.06
C LEU A 104 28.33 9.78 -3.69
N ALA A 105 28.55 10.83 -2.89
CA ALA A 105 29.52 11.83 -3.29
C ALA A 105 30.87 11.11 -3.31
N ASP A 106 31.56 11.17 -4.44
CA ASP A 106 32.92 10.67 -4.62
C ASP A 106 33.90 11.27 -3.59
#